data_AF-A0A6G9SF81-F1
#
_entry.id   AF-A0A6G9SF81-F1
#
_cell.length_a   1.000
_cell.length_b   1.000
_cell.length_c   1.000
_cell.angle_alpha   90.00
_cell.angle_beta   90.00
_cell.angle_gamma   90.00
#
_symmetry.space_group_name_H-M   'P 1'
#
loop_
_entity.id
_entity.type
_entity.pdbx_description
1 polymer ?
#
loop_
_entity_poly.entity_id
_entity_poly.type
_entity_poly.pdbx_seq_one_letter_code
_entity_poly.pdbx_strand_id
1 'polypeptide(L)'
;MGKHRGTVHRWLADYREGGIETVVEFGTSSGRKRAIPDWAVSSLKKQLEEPEGRFQRYTQIQHWLDITLGVQAEYATVHHLARYRLKAKLKVPRPRNRKQDEEKLEAFKKTSVMTCN
;
A
#
# COMPACT_ATOMS: atom_id res chain seq x y z
N MET A 1 23.82 35.66 12.15
CA MET A 1 22.51 35.13 11.70
C MET A 1 22.74 34.23 10.48
N GLY A 2 22.76 32.90 10.68
CA GLY A 2 23.27 31.91 9.71
C GLY A 2 22.28 31.45 8.64
N LYS A 3 21.62 32.39 7.93
CA LYS A 3 20.79 32.07 6.76
C LYS A 3 21.31 32.79 5.52
N HIS A 4 21.20 32.15 4.37
CA HIS A 4 21.70 32.68 3.10
C HIS A 4 20.92 33.94 2.70
N ARG A 5 21.62 34.96 2.18
CA ARG A 5 21.02 36.26 1.78
C ARG A 5 19.82 36.09 0.86
N GLY A 6 19.90 35.16 -0.11
CA GLY A 6 18.80 34.90 -1.05
C GLY A 6 17.52 34.42 -0.38
N THR A 7 17.61 33.67 0.72
CA THR A 7 16.44 33.20 1.48
C THR A 7 15.73 34.37 2.17
N VAL A 8 16.49 35.30 2.74
CA VAL A 8 15.95 36.51 3.38
C VAL A 8 15.27 37.42 2.36
N HIS A 9 15.90 37.61 1.19
CA HIS A 9 15.30 38.39 0.10
C HIS A 9 13.99 37.77 -0.39
N ARG A 10 13.92 36.44 -0.54
CA ARG A 10 12.68 35.75 -0.94
C ARG A 10 11.56 35.97 0.08
N TRP A 11 11.83 35.76 1.38
CA TRP A 11 10.83 35.98 2.42
C TRP A 11 10.32 37.42 2.48
N LEU A 12 11.20 38.40 2.29
CA LEU A 12 10.81 39.82 2.24
C LEU A 12 9.96 40.14 1.01
N ALA A 13 10.18 39.46 -0.12
CA ALA A 13 9.36 39.61 -1.32
C ALA A 13 7.97 38.99 -1.11
N ASP A 14 7.91 37.73 -0.64
CA ASP A 14 6.67 37.01 -0.33
C ASP A 14 5.81 37.81 0.67
N TYR A 15 6.44 38.44 1.67
CA TYR A 15 5.77 39.31 2.64
C TYR A 15 5.15 40.56 2.02
N ARG A 16 5.83 41.20 1.06
CA ARG A 16 5.33 42.42 0.43
C ARG A 16 4.14 42.15 -0.48
N GLU A 17 4.09 40.97 -1.10
CA GLU A 17 3.07 40.60 -2.07
C GLU A 17 1.80 40.05 -1.39
N GLY A 18 1.94 39.26 -0.32
CA GLY A 18 0.78 38.62 0.32
C GLY A 18 0.84 38.56 1.84
N GLY A 19 1.58 39.48 2.47
CA GLY A 19 1.58 39.67 3.92
C GLY A 19 2.12 38.49 4.72
N ILE A 20 1.71 38.39 5.98
CA ILE A 20 2.17 37.33 6.90
C ILE A 20 1.68 35.95 6.44
N GLU A 21 0.49 35.86 5.87
CA GLU A 21 -0.13 34.59 5.44
C GLU A 21 0.76 33.86 4.44
N THR A 22 1.28 34.58 3.45
CA THR A 22 2.12 34.03 2.39
C THR A 22 3.51 33.60 2.87
N VAL A 23 4.05 34.27 3.89
CA VAL A 23 5.35 33.90 4.49
C VAL A 23 5.23 32.66 5.37
N VAL A 24 4.06 32.46 5.98
CA VAL A 24 3.77 31.29 6.83
C VAL A 24 3.41 30.07 5.99
N GLU A 25 2.87 30.26 4.78
CA GLU A 25 2.60 29.18 3.84
C GLU A 25 3.90 28.57 3.30
N PHE A 26 4.33 27.46 3.92
CA PHE A 26 5.39 26.62 3.38
C PHE A 26 4.88 25.84 2.17
N GLY A 27 5.07 26.41 0.98
CA GLY A 27 4.91 25.70 -0.29
C GLY A 27 5.84 24.49 -0.36
N THR A 28 5.33 23.31 -0.04
CA THR A 28 6.03 22.06 -0.34
C THR A 28 5.92 21.83 -1.84
N SER A 29 7.05 21.67 -2.51
CA SER A 29 7.05 21.31 -3.93
C SER A 29 6.23 20.04 -4.10
N SER A 30 5.28 20.04 -5.04
CA SER A 30 4.61 18.82 -5.46
C SER A 30 5.69 17.84 -5.89
N GLY A 31 5.93 16.82 -5.07
CA GLY A 31 7.03 15.88 -5.26
C GLY A 31 6.85 15.06 -6.54
N ARG A 32 7.67 14.02 -6.69
CA ARG A 32 7.57 13.09 -7.84
C ARG A 32 6.12 12.58 -7.99
N LYS A 33 5.58 12.67 -9.21
CA LYS A 33 4.27 12.11 -9.54
C LYS A 33 4.25 10.61 -9.18
N ARG A 34 3.19 10.19 -8.51
CA ARG A 34 3.02 8.79 -8.07
C ARG A 34 2.86 7.88 -9.30
N ALA A 35 3.41 6.67 -9.22
CA ALA A 35 3.25 5.65 -10.27
C ALA A 35 1.80 5.14 -10.36
N ILE A 36 1.11 5.05 -9.22
CA ILE A 36 -0.31 4.71 -9.16
C ILE A 36 -1.09 5.99 -8.88
N PRO A 37 -1.99 6.42 -9.79
CA PRO A 37 -2.80 7.62 -9.60
C PRO A 37 -3.86 7.43 -8.52
N ASP A 38 -4.31 8.52 -7.89
CA ASP A 38 -5.20 8.45 -6.72
C ASP A 38 -6.58 7.87 -7.03
N TRP A 39 -7.06 7.99 -8.28
CA TRP A 39 -8.29 7.33 -8.74
C TRP A 39 -8.16 5.80 -8.74
N ALA A 40 -7.01 5.27 -9.15
CA ALA A 40 -6.75 3.83 -9.17
C ALA A 40 -6.64 3.27 -7.75
N VAL A 41 -6.07 4.06 -6.82
CA VAL A 41 -6.05 3.71 -5.39
C VAL A 41 -7.47 3.60 -4.83
N SER A 42 -8.35 4.52 -5.21
CA SER A 42 -9.75 4.52 -4.77
C SER A 42 -10.52 3.30 -5.30
N SER A 43 -10.33 2.96 -6.58
CA SER A 43 -10.92 1.73 -7.16
C SER A 43 -10.40 0.47 -6.48
N LEU A 44 -9.09 0.39 -6.23
CA LEU A 44 -8.50 -0.74 -5.52
C LEU A 44 -9.07 -0.88 -4.11
N LYS A 45 -9.26 0.24 -3.39
CA LYS A 45 -9.86 0.21 -2.05
C LYS A 45 -11.26 -0.40 -2.06
N LYS A 46 -12.11 0.00 -3.00
CA LYS A 46 -13.46 -0.57 -3.17
C LYS A 46 -13.40 -2.08 -3.43
N GLN A 47 -12.52 -2.50 -4.34
CA GLN A 47 -12.34 -3.92 -4.65
C GLN A 47 -11.94 -4.74 -3.41
N LEU A 48 -11.11 -4.19 -2.52
CA LEU A 48 -10.70 -4.86 -1.28
C LEU A 48 -11.81 -4.96 -0.22
N GLU A 49 -12.81 -4.08 -0.28
CA GLU A 49 -13.97 -4.13 0.63
C GLU A 49 -14.97 -5.21 0.20
N GLU A 50 -14.99 -5.58 -1.07
CA GLU A 50 -15.85 -6.64 -1.59
C GLU A 50 -15.41 -8.05 -1.10
N PRO A 51 -16.37 -8.92 -0.73
CA PRO A 51 -16.06 -10.25 -0.21
C PRO A 51 -15.37 -11.17 -1.24
N GLU A 52 -15.60 -10.93 -2.53
CA GLU A 52 -14.97 -11.64 -3.66
C GLU A 52 -13.58 -11.09 -4.00
N GLY A 53 -13.28 -9.84 -3.62
CA GLY A 53 -12.01 -9.18 -3.89
C GLY A 53 -10.86 -9.59 -2.97
N ARG A 54 -10.95 -10.74 -2.29
CA ARG A 54 -9.87 -11.26 -1.45
C ARG A 54 -8.71 -11.76 -2.29
N PHE A 55 -7.77 -10.86 -2.58
CA PHE A 55 -6.50 -11.22 -3.19
C PHE A 55 -5.72 -12.18 -2.29
N GLN A 56 -5.12 -13.21 -2.88
CA GLN A 56 -4.26 -14.15 -2.16
C GLN A 56 -2.79 -13.69 -2.16
N ARG A 57 -2.38 -12.94 -3.18
CA ARG A 57 -1.00 -12.49 -3.41
C ARG A 57 -0.98 -11.06 -3.95
N TYR A 58 0.09 -10.32 -3.67
CA TYR A 58 0.30 -8.98 -4.22
C TYR A 58 0.45 -8.97 -5.75
N THR A 59 0.94 -10.07 -6.34
CA THR A 59 1.01 -10.24 -7.81
C THR A 59 -0.36 -10.24 -8.47
N GLN A 60 -1.40 -10.70 -7.75
CA GLN A 60 -2.78 -10.68 -8.24
C GLN A 60 -3.34 -9.26 -8.27
N ILE A 61 -2.97 -8.43 -7.28
CA ILE A 61 -3.30 -7.00 -7.26
C ILE A 61 -2.62 -6.29 -8.44
N GLN A 62 -1.35 -6.62 -8.70
CA GLN A 62 -0.61 -6.06 -9.82
C GLN A 62 -1.28 -6.39 -11.16
N HIS A 63 -1.67 -7.66 -11.38
CA HIS A 63 -2.41 -8.06 -12.57
C HIS A 63 -3.79 -7.40 -12.67
N TRP A 64 -4.50 -7.27 -11.54
CA TRP A 64 -5.81 -6.62 -11.55
C TRP A 64 -5.72 -5.14 -11.92
N LEU A 65 -4.70 -4.43 -11.41
CA LEU A 65 -4.43 -3.03 -11.78
C LEU A 65 -4.12 -2.88 -13.28
N ASP A 66 -3.38 -3.83 -13.84
CA ASP A 66 -3.05 -3.84 -15.25
C ASP A 66 -4.28 -4.15 -16.13
N ILE A 67 -4.95 -5.28 -15.88
CA ILE A 67 -6.07 -5.75 -16.71
C ILE A 67 -7.28 -4.82 -16.60
N THR A 68 -7.61 -4.36 -15.39
CA THR A 68 -8.85 -3.61 -15.13
C THR A 68 -8.68 -2.11 -15.37
N LEU A 69 -7.53 -1.56 -15.00
CA LEU A 69 -7.30 -0.11 -14.99
C LEU A 69 -6.20 0.33 -15.98
N GLY A 70 -5.48 -0.60 -16.61
CA GLY A 70 -4.35 -0.28 -17.50
C GLY A 70 -3.15 0.34 -16.77
N VAL A 71 -3.07 0.20 -15.44
CA VAL A 71 -2.03 0.83 -14.63
C VAL A 71 -0.92 -0.16 -14.33
N GLN A 72 0.18 -0.01 -15.06
CA GLN A 72 1.41 -0.76 -14.84
C GLN A 72 2.14 -0.22 -13.60
N ALA A 73 2.22 -1.05 -12.56
CA ALA A 73 2.93 -0.72 -11.34
C ALA A 73 3.92 -1.81 -10.97
N GLU A 74 5.07 -1.41 -10.44
CA GLU A 74 6.07 -2.34 -9.93
C GLU A 74 5.57 -3.05 -8.66
N TYR A 75 5.97 -4.31 -8.46
CA TYR A 75 5.63 -5.10 -7.27
C TYR A 75 5.91 -4.36 -5.96
N ALA A 76 7.07 -3.70 -5.83
CA ALA A 76 7.43 -2.95 -4.63
C ALA A 76 6.42 -1.82 -4.33
N THR A 77 5.96 -1.13 -5.37
CA THR A 77 4.95 -0.07 -5.28
C THR A 77 3.60 -0.63 -4.86
N VAL A 78 3.18 -1.75 -5.46
CA VAL A 78 1.93 -2.44 -5.11
C VAL A 78 1.95 -2.94 -3.67
N HIS A 79 3.05 -3.58 -3.25
CA HIS A 79 3.26 -4.02 -1.87
C HIS A 79 3.15 -2.85 -0.91
N HIS A 80 3.87 -1.75 -1.18
CA HIS A 80 3.86 -0.59 -0.31
C HIS A 80 2.45 0.04 -0.21
N LEU A 81 1.75 0.17 -1.35
CA LEU A 81 0.39 0.68 -1.40
C LEU A 81 -0.58 -0.20 -0.61
N ALA A 82 -0.61 -1.51 -0.89
CA ALA A 82 -1.55 -2.43 -0.28
C ALA A 82 -1.27 -2.60 1.23
N ARG A 83 -0.01 -2.76 1.63
CA ARG A 83 0.36 -3.04 3.04
C ARG A 83 0.31 -1.80 3.93
N TYR A 84 0.91 -0.68 3.50
CA TYR A 84 1.09 0.47 4.39
C TYR A 84 -0.01 1.52 4.25
N ARG A 85 -0.46 1.80 3.01
CA ARG A 85 -1.51 2.80 2.78
C ARG A 85 -2.91 2.24 2.99
N LEU A 86 -3.22 1.12 2.31
CA LEU A 86 -4.55 0.51 2.36
C LEU A 86 -4.72 -0.44 3.56
N LYS A 87 -3.63 -0.76 4.27
CA LYS A 87 -3.61 -1.68 5.43
C LYS A 87 -4.33 -3.01 5.17
N ALA A 88 -4.26 -3.48 3.92
CA ALA A 88 -4.90 -4.69 3.48
C ALA A 88 -4.32 -5.91 4.21
N LYS A 89 -5.19 -6.71 4.85
CA LYS A 89 -4.79 -7.95 5.49
C LYS A 89 -5.03 -9.13 4.55
N LEU A 90 -3.96 -9.61 3.92
CA LEU A 90 -3.98 -10.82 3.12
C LEU A 90 -4.34 -12.03 3.99
N LYS A 91 -5.25 -12.88 3.49
CA LYS A 91 -5.49 -14.19 4.08
C LYS A 91 -4.43 -15.16 3.56
N VAL A 92 -3.32 -15.24 4.29
CA VAL A 92 -2.21 -16.16 3.97
C VAL A 92 -2.45 -17.49 4.69
N PRO A 93 -2.35 -18.65 4.02
CA PRO A 93 -2.41 -19.94 4.69
C PRO A 93 -1.25 -20.08 5.68
N ARG A 94 -1.47 -20.81 6.78
CA ARG A 94 -0.40 -21.11 7.73
C ARG A 94 0.73 -21.86 7.00
N PRO A 95 2.00 -21.45 7.13
CA PRO A 95 3.10 -22.16 6.49
C PRO A 95 3.15 -23.61 6.99
N ARG A 96 3.27 -24.55 6.05
CA ARG A 96 3.45 -25.98 6.31
C ARG A 96 4.91 -26.37 6.12
N ASN A 97 5.36 -27.38 6.85
CA ASN A 97 6.73 -27.89 6.70
C ASN A 97 6.85 -28.60 5.35
N ARG A 98 7.93 -28.33 4.59
CA ARG A 98 8.17 -28.96 3.27
C ARG A 98 8.31 -30.47 3.34
N LYS A 99 8.79 -31.01 4.47
CA LYS A 99 8.96 -32.46 4.70
C LYS A 99 7.72 -33.11 5.32
N GLN A 100 6.58 -32.42 5.33
CA GLN A 100 5.38 -32.91 5.97
C GLN A 100 4.78 -34.06 5.15
N ASP A 101 4.70 -35.21 5.80
CA ASP A 101 4.19 -36.45 5.23
C ASP A 101 2.64 -36.44 5.24
N GLU A 102 2.02 -36.61 4.06
CA GLU A 102 0.56 -36.56 3.90
C GLU A 102 -0.13 -37.74 4.59
N GLU A 103 0.48 -38.92 4.59
CA GLU A 103 -0.10 -40.12 5.21
C GLU A 103 -0.18 -39.98 6.73
N LYS A 104 0.88 -39.43 7.35
CA LYS A 104 0.93 -39.15 8.80
C LYS A 104 -0.05 -38.05 9.21
N LEU A 105 -0.28 -37.08 8.33
CA LEU A 105 -1.27 -36.02 8.53
C LEU A 105 -2.70 -36.58 8.56
N GLU A 106 -3.05 -37.42 7.60
CA GLU A 106 -4.38 -38.03 7.53
C GLU A 106 -4.61 -39.01 8.69
N ALA A 107 -3.59 -39.78 9.09
CA ALA A 107 -3.64 -40.61 10.29
C ALA A 107 -3.92 -39.77 11.55
N PHE A 108 -3.17 -38.68 11.77
CA PHE A 108 -3.36 -37.80 12.92
C PHE A 108 -4.77 -37.18 12.97
N LYS A 109 -5.30 -36.72 11.82
CA LYS A 109 -6.66 -36.17 11.73
C LYS A 109 -7.70 -37.21 12.14
N LYS A 110 -7.58 -38.46 11.68
CA LYS A 110 -8.49 -39.55 12.04
C LYS A 110 -8.43 -39.88 13.53
N THR A 111 -7.23 -39.95 14.12
CA THR A 111 -7.06 -40.25 15.56
C THR A 111 -7.65 -39.15 16.44
N SER A 112 -7.44 -37.88 16.10
CA SER A 112 -7.96 -36.74 16.87
C SER A 112 -9.48 -36.69 16.95
N VAL A 113 -10.19 -37.08 15.88
CA VAL A 113 -11.66 -37.10 15.86
C VAL A 113 -12.21 -38.27 16.67
N MET A 114 -11.47 -39.38 16.73
CA MET A 114 -11.90 -40.62 17.38
C MET A 114 -11.90 -40.55 18.91
N THR A 115 -11.06 -39.69 19.49
CA THR A 115 -10.94 -39.49 20.96
C THR A 115 -11.96 -38.52 21.55
N CYS A 116 -12.82 -37.89 20.75
CA CYS A 116 -13.80 -36.89 21.20
C CYS A 116 -15.24 -37.42 21.31
N ASN A 117 -15.43 -38.73 21.23
CA ASN A 117 -16.70 -39.43 21.49
C ASN A 117 -16.61 -40.19 22.81
#